data_AF-A0A9D9FVS6-F1
#
_entry.id   AF-A0A9D9FVS6-F1
#
_cell.length_a   1.000
_cell.length_b   1.000
_cell.length_c   1.000
_cell.angle_alpha   90.00
_cell.angle_beta   90.00
_cell.angle_gamma   90.00
#
_symmetry.space_group_name_H-M   'P 1'
#
loop_
_entity.id
_entity.type
_entity.pdbx_description
1 polymer ?
#
loop_
_entity_poly.entity_id
_entity_poly.type
_entity_poly.pdbx_seq_one_letter_code
_entity_poly.pdbx_strand_id
1 'polypeptide(L)'
;MTVRAQLTSNDYGILVETLAGAVTAWRGDKVLARSRNAKVMYETRLQPVIYFPVEDVVARLERASDRKTFCPFKGTASYDHVHIGEETLEHGAWCYHNALPEGQAVDGYVAFMPGVATHIEHPDAELENLAVNNVTGPTVDWLLREAWTAKTPEELVGALGRKLYEDGIAVSRITILIWSLHPMIAGRIFIWSRDEDEVKSYAPSYENLERPAFRD
;
A
#
# COMPACT_ATOMS: atom_id res chain seq x y z
N MET A 1 6.52 7.29 37.34
CA MET A 1 5.44 7.68 36.42
C MET A 1 5.65 6.91 35.12
N THR A 2 4.81 5.93 34.85
CA THR A 2 4.89 5.14 33.62
C THR A 2 4.11 5.89 32.55
N VAL A 3 4.82 6.51 31.60
CA VAL A 3 4.20 7.05 30.40
C VAL A 3 3.80 5.84 29.56
N ARG A 4 2.51 5.48 29.58
CA ARG A 4 1.93 4.67 28.51
C ARG A 4 1.89 5.57 27.29
N ALA A 5 2.75 5.31 26.32
CA ALA A 5 2.61 5.90 25.00
C ALA A 5 1.19 5.56 24.51
N GLN A 6 0.36 6.60 24.33
CA GLN A 6 -0.86 6.46 23.53
C GLN A 6 -0.40 6.07 22.13
N LEU A 7 -0.74 4.86 21.69
CA LEU A 7 -0.67 4.46 20.30
C LEU A 7 -1.51 5.46 19.50
N THR A 8 -0.85 6.39 18.81
CA THR A 8 -1.49 7.32 17.90
C THR A 8 -1.97 6.53 16.68
N SER A 9 -3.26 6.61 16.37
CA SER A 9 -3.99 5.84 15.38
C SER A 9 -3.64 6.18 13.91
N ASN A 10 -2.36 6.18 13.53
CA ASN A 10 -1.88 6.71 12.25
C ASN A 10 -0.96 5.75 11.45
N ASP A 11 -0.80 4.51 11.91
CA ASP A 11 0.08 3.54 11.27
C ASP A 11 -0.67 2.70 10.21
N TYR A 12 0.00 2.39 9.10
CA TYR A 12 -0.47 1.36 8.18
C TYR A 12 -0.52 0.03 8.93
N GLY A 13 -1.67 -0.63 8.90
CA GLY A 13 -1.93 -1.87 9.60
C GLY A 13 -2.53 -2.92 8.69
N ILE A 14 -2.12 -4.16 8.93
CA ILE A 14 -2.77 -5.35 8.41
C ILE A 14 -3.29 -6.12 9.62
N LEU A 15 -4.60 -6.34 9.66
CA LEU A 15 -5.26 -7.23 10.62
C LEU A 15 -5.80 -8.42 9.84
N VAL A 16 -5.51 -9.62 10.32
CA VAL A 16 -6.06 -10.85 9.74
C VAL A 16 -6.81 -11.59 10.83
N GLU A 17 -8.07 -11.91 10.55
CA GLU A 17 -8.94 -12.64 11.45
C GLU A 17 -9.48 -13.89 10.77
N THR A 18 -9.64 -14.96 11.55
CA THR A 18 -10.34 -16.16 11.06
C THR A 18 -11.84 -15.89 11.08
N LEU A 19 -12.51 -16.17 9.96
CA LEU A 19 -13.95 -16.05 9.88
C LEU A 19 -14.62 -17.22 10.59
N ALA A 20 -15.59 -16.92 11.44
CA ALA A 20 -16.42 -17.94 12.06
C ALA A 20 -17.35 -18.57 11.01
N GLY A 21 -17.64 -19.86 11.18
CA GLY A 21 -18.60 -20.56 10.33
C GLY A 21 -18.05 -21.06 9.00
N ALA A 22 -18.95 -21.46 8.11
CA ALA A 22 -18.61 -21.88 6.76
C ALA A 22 -18.71 -20.71 5.79
N VAL A 23 -17.63 -20.42 5.09
CA VAL A 23 -17.54 -19.37 4.07
C VAL A 23 -17.52 -20.03 2.70
N THR A 24 -18.37 -19.57 1.76
CA THR A 24 -18.40 -20.10 0.39
C THR A 24 -18.31 -18.97 -0.63
N ALA A 25 -17.32 -19.04 -1.52
CA ALA A 25 -17.21 -18.13 -2.67
C ALA A 25 -17.85 -18.77 -3.91
N TRP A 26 -18.64 -17.98 -4.64
CA TRP A 26 -19.43 -18.46 -5.78
C TRP A 26 -19.14 -17.65 -7.05
N ARG A 27 -19.23 -18.31 -8.19
CA ARG A 27 -19.29 -17.72 -9.54
C ARG A 27 -20.60 -18.16 -10.18
N GLY A 28 -21.61 -17.30 -10.15
CA GLY A 28 -22.96 -17.70 -10.54
C GLY A 28 -23.47 -18.81 -9.62
N ASP A 29 -23.73 -19.99 -10.17
CA ASP A 29 -24.18 -21.21 -9.47
C ASP A 29 -23.03 -22.19 -9.14
N LYS A 30 -21.79 -21.87 -9.52
CA LYS A 30 -20.61 -22.73 -9.30
C LYS A 30 -19.83 -22.29 -8.06
N VAL A 31 -19.45 -23.24 -7.21
CA VAL A 31 -18.59 -22.99 -6.04
C VAL A 31 -17.14 -22.84 -6.48
N LEU A 32 -16.52 -21.72 -6.12
CA LEU A 32 -15.08 -21.49 -6.31
C LEU A 32 -14.26 -22.04 -5.14
N ALA A 33 -14.73 -21.80 -3.91
CA ALA A 33 -14.08 -22.26 -2.69
C ALA A 33 -15.11 -22.39 -1.57
N ARG A 34 -14.89 -23.33 -0.64
CA ARG A 34 -15.71 -23.49 0.56
C ARG A 34 -14.84 -23.91 1.73
N SER A 35 -14.78 -23.10 2.77
CA SER A 35 -13.88 -23.31 3.90
C SER A 35 -14.53 -22.99 5.24
N ARG A 36 -14.08 -23.67 6.29
CA ARG A 36 -14.33 -23.29 7.69
C ARG A 36 -13.11 -22.64 8.36
N ASN A 37 -12.04 -22.47 7.59
CA ASN A 37 -10.77 -21.88 8.00
C ASN A 37 -10.45 -20.66 7.14
N ALA A 38 -11.45 -20.08 6.46
CA ALA A 38 -11.29 -18.84 5.71
C ALA A 38 -10.89 -17.70 6.65
N LYS A 39 -10.10 -16.77 6.12
CA LYS A 39 -9.63 -15.60 6.83
C LYS A 39 -10.08 -14.34 6.12
N VAL A 40 -10.32 -13.28 6.86
CA VAL A 40 -10.46 -11.93 6.30
C VAL A 40 -9.21 -11.14 6.62
N MET A 41 -8.68 -10.45 5.62
CA MET A 41 -7.64 -9.45 5.79
C MET A 41 -8.26 -8.07 5.69
N TYR A 42 -8.07 -7.29 6.74
CA TYR A 42 -8.29 -5.86 6.76
C TYR A 42 -6.95 -5.16 6.59
N GLU A 43 -6.85 -4.33 5.56
CA GLU A 43 -5.68 -3.50 5.32
C GLU A 43 -6.10 -2.05 5.24
N THR A 44 -5.32 -1.17 5.87
CA THR A 44 -5.59 0.26 5.90
C THR A 44 -5.89 0.82 4.50
N ARG A 45 -7.13 1.31 4.32
CA ARG A 45 -7.68 1.95 3.09
C ARG A 45 -8.09 1.00 1.97
N LEU A 46 -8.16 -0.32 2.21
CA LEU A 46 -8.68 -1.28 1.23
C LEU A 46 -9.96 -1.95 1.76
N GLN A 47 -10.77 -2.44 0.82
CA GLN A 47 -11.89 -3.31 1.18
C GLN A 47 -11.37 -4.62 1.80
N PRO A 48 -12.10 -5.20 2.78
CA PRO A 48 -11.76 -6.50 3.33
C PRO A 48 -11.64 -7.54 2.23
N VAL A 49 -10.58 -8.33 2.28
CA VAL A 49 -10.34 -9.43 1.33
C VAL A 49 -10.45 -10.75 2.06
N ILE A 50 -11.26 -11.66 1.53
CA ILE A 50 -11.39 -13.02 2.06
C ILE A 50 -10.37 -13.93 1.38
N TYR A 51 -9.63 -14.65 2.20
CA TYR A 51 -8.59 -15.60 1.85
C TYR A 51 -9.05 -17.01 2.24
N PHE A 52 -8.92 -17.95 1.32
CA PHE A 52 -9.24 -19.36 1.52
C PHE A 52 -7.95 -20.19 1.57
N PRO A 53 -7.85 -21.20 2.44
CA PRO A 53 -6.80 -22.20 2.33
C PRO A 53 -6.83 -22.82 0.92
N VAL A 54 -5.67 -23.06 0.31
CA VAL A 54 -5.59 -23.57 -1.06
C VAL A 54 -6.28 -24.93 -1.21
N GLU A 55 -6.25 -25.75 -0.15
CA GLU A 55 -6.91 -27.06 -0.08
C GLU A 55 -8.45 -26.99 -0.10
N ASP A 56 -9.02 -25.84 0.25
CA ASP A 56 -10.46 -25.59 0.30
C ASP A 56 -10.98 -24.89 -0.98
N VAL A 57 -10.08 -24.61 -1.94
CA VAL A 57 -10.43 -24.07 -3.26
C VAL A 57 -10.87 -25.22 -4.17
N VAL A 58 -12.12 -25.16 -4.64
CA VAL A 58 -12.74 -26.18 -5.50
C VAL A 58 -12.40 -25.94 -6.97
N ALA A 59 -12.28 -24.68 -7.38
CA ALA A 59 -11.88 -24.32 -8.73
C ALA A 59 -10.43 -24.79 -8.99
N ARG A 60 -10.15 -25.23 -10.22
CA ARG A 60 -8.76 -25.56 -10.59
C ARG A 60 -7.97 -24.27 -10.77
N LEU A 61 -6.84 -24.19 -10.08
CA LEU A 61 -5.87 -23.11 -10.22
C LEU A 61 -4.72 -23.56 -11.11
N GLU A 62 -4.32 -22.71 -12.06
CA GLU A 62 -3.16 -22.94 -12.92
C GLU A 62 -2.19 -21.75 -12.81
N ARG A 63 -0.94 -22.02 -12.46
CA ARG A 63 0.05 -20.97 -12.19
C ARG A 63 0.33 -20.12 -13.43
N ALA A 64 0.04 -18.83 -13.32
CA ALA A 64 0.44 -17.85 -14.31
C ALA A 64 1.91 -17.48 -14.05
N SER A 65 2.80 -17.77 -15.01
CA SER A 65 4.24 -17.53 -14.87
C SER A 65 4.66 -16.10 -15.22
N ASP A 66 3.79 -15.36 -15.89
CA ASP A 66 4.01 -14.06 -16.50
C ASP A 66 3.68 -12.88 -15.59
N ARG A 67 2.92 -13.10 -14.50
CA ARG A 67 2.44 -12.01 -13.62
C ARG A 67 2.80 -12.21 -12.15
N LYS A 68 3.50 -11.22 -11.60
CA LYS A 68 3.78 -11.05 -10.16
C LYS A 68 3.70 -9.59 -9.78
N THR A 69 3.28 -9.31 -8.56
CA THR A 69 3.29 -7.95 -7.99
C THR A 69 3.96 -7.98 -6.63
N PHE A 70 4.68 -6.91 -6.29
CA PHE A 70 5.39 -6.81 -5.02
C PHE A 70 4.73 -5.75 -4.12
N CYS A 71 4.48 -6.13 -2.88
CA CYS A 71 4.02 -5.25 -1.81
C CYS A 71 5.10 -5.22 -0.71
N PRO A 72 5.54 -4.04 -0.23
CA PRO A 72 6.57 -3.93 0.80
C PRO A 72 6.17 -4.53 2.15
N PHE A 73 4.87 -4.74 2.40
CA PHE A 73 4.36 -5.28 3.66
C PHE A 73 3.98 -6.77 3.59
N LYS A 74 3.59 -7.26 2.41
CA LYS A 74 3.10 -8.63 2.24
C LYS A 74 4.05 -9.53 1.45
N GLY A 75 5.00 -8.93 0.74
CA GLY A 75 5.90 -9.64 -0.17
C GLY A 75 5.34 -9.77 -1.58
N THR A 76 5.70 -10.84 -2.27
CA THR A 76 5.38 -11.03 -3.69
C THR A 76 4.10 -11.86 -3.86
N ALA A 77 3.07 -11.25 -4.45
CA ALA A 77 1.88 -11.96 -4.89
C ALA A 77 2.17 -12.69 -6.22
N SER A 78 1.80 -13.96 -6.27
CA SER A 78 1.72 -14.74 -7.51
C SER A 78 0.26 -14.85 -7.94
N TYR A 79 0.02 -14.93 -9.24
CA TYR A 79 -1.32 -15.04 -9.81
C TYR A 79 -1.54 -16.42 -10.44
N ASP A 80 -2.76 -16.90 -10.38
CA ASP A 80 -3.20 -18.15 -11.01
C ASP A 80 -4.41 -17.86 -11.94
N HIS A 81 -4.48 -18.55 -13.07
CA HIS A 81 -5.71 -18.66 -13.85
C HIS A 81 -6.70 -19.55 -13.08
N VAL A 82 -7.98 -19.16 -13.08
CA VAL A 82 -9.05 -19.91 -12.40
C VAL A 82 -9.90 -20.59 -13.46
N HIS A 83 -9.97 -21.92 -13.40
CA HIS A 83 -10.80 -22.73 -14.29
C HIS A 83 -12.03 -23.22 -13.53
N ILE A 84 -13.23 -22.92 -14.04
CA ILE A 84 -14.50 -23.27 -13.40
C ILE A 84 -15.57 -23.68 -14.42
N GLY A 85 -15.76 -24.99 -14.58
CA GLY A 85 -16.53 -25.53 -15.71
C GLY A 85 -15.81 -25.25 -17.02
N GLU A 86 -16.49 -24.61 -17.97
CA GLU A 86 -15.92 -24.23 -19.28
C GLU A 86 -15.26 -22.84 -19.29
N GLU A 87 -15.38 -22.08 -18.20
CA GLU A 87 -14.80 -20.74 -18.09
C GLU A 87 -13.35 -20.79 -17.61
N THR A 88 -12.51 -19.95 -18.23
CA THR A 88 -11.16 -19.64 -17.75
C THR A 88 -11.08 -18.16 -17.46
N LEU A 89 -10.76 -17.82 -16.21
CA LEU A 89 -10.60 -16.45 -15.74
C LEU A 89 -9.11 -16.17 -15.55
N GLU A 90 -8.54 -15.41 -16.47
CA GLU A 90 -7.11 -15.17 -16.47
C GLU A 90 -6.66 -14.31 -15.29
N HIS A 91 -5.59 -14.75 -14.61
CA HIS A 91 -5.09 -14.14 -13.38
C HIS A 91 -6.19 -13.92 -12.32
N GLY A 92 -7.20 -14.80 -12.30
CA GLY A 92 -8.40 -14.67 -11.48
C GLY A 92 -8.19 -14.87 -9.98
N ALA A 93 -7.04 -15.41 -9.57
CA ALA A 93 -6.68 -15.59 -8.18
C ALA A 93 -5.26 -15.11 -7.90
N TRP A 94 -4.98 -14.75 -6.65
CA TRP A 94 -3.63 -14.47 -6.17
C TRP A 94 -3.33 -15.16 -4.84
N CYS A 95 -2.05 -15.40 -4.60
CA CYS A 95 -1.54 -16.01 -3.37
C CYS A 95 -0.13 -15.50 -3.05
N TYR A 96 0.17 -15.35 -1.76
CA TYR A 96 1.51 -15.09 -1.22
C TYR A 96 2.10 -16.41 -0.74
N HIS A 97 3.16 -16.91 -1.37
CA HIS A 97 3.77 -18.20 -1.02
C HIS A 97 4.93 -18.09 -0.02
N ASN A 98 5.40 -16.87 0.20
CA ASN A 98 6.45 -16.51 1.14
C ASN A 98 6.14 -15.09 1.62
N ALA A 99 5.02 -14.95 2.32
CA ALA A 99 4.55 -13.67 2.81
C ALA A 99 5.57 -13.06 3.79
N LEU A 100 5.66 -11.73 3.79
CA LEU A 100 6.39 -10.99 4.80
C LEU A 100 5.65 -11.04 6.16
N PRO A 101 6.31 -10.70 7.29
CA PRO A 101 5.74 -10.87 8.62
C PRO A 101 4.33 -10.29 8.81
N GLU A 102 4.05 -9.12 8.24
CA GLU A 102 2.74 -8.46 8.34
C GLU A 102 1.64 -9.19 7.54
N GLY A 103 2.01 -9.92 6.49
CA GLY A 103 1.11 -10.75 5.69
C GLY A 103 1.10 -12.24 6.07
N GLN A 104 1.91 -12.66 7.04
CA GLN A 104 2.20 -14.07 7.33
C GLN A 104 0.95 -14.91 7.62
N ALA A 105 -0.10 -14.30 8.19
CA ALA A 105 -1.32 -15.01 8.55
C ALA A 105 -2.11 -15.54 7.34
N VAL A 106 -1.85 -15.05 6.13
CA VAL A 106 -2.46 -15.53 4.87
C VAL A 106 -1.42 -16.17 3.92
N ASP A 107 -0.25 -16.53 4.43
CA ASP A 107 0.76 -17.26 3.64
C ASP A 107 0.19 -18.60 3.15
N GLY A 108 0.29 -18.83 1.84
CA GLY A 108 -0.28 -19.98 1.15
C GLY A 108 -1.79 -19.91 0.89
N TYR A 109 -2.49 -18.87 1.36
CA TYR A 109 -3.93 -18.71 1.13
C TYR A 109 -4.21 -18.03 -0.20
N VAL A 110 -5.36 -18.34 -0.78
CA VAL A 110 -5.83 -17.84 -2.07
C VAL A 110 -6.94 -16.82 -1.89
N ALA A 111 -6.84 -15.70 -2.58
CA ALA A 111 -7.93 -14.74 -2.74
C ALA A 111 -8.27 -14.57 -4.23
N PHE A 112 -9.50 -14.15 -4.52
CA PHE A 112 -10.01 -13.99 -5.88
C PHE A 112 -10.01 -12.52 -6.32
N MET A 113 -9.73 -12.27 -7.59
CA MET A 113 -9.81 -10.94 -8.20
C MET A 113 -11.23 -10.36 -8.11
N PRO A 114 -11.36 -9.02 -7.94
CA PRO A 114 -12.65 -8.37 -8.05
C PRO A 114 -13.37 -8.78 -9.33
N GLY A 115 -14.63 -9.19 -9.21
CA GLY A 115 -15.43 -9.66 -10.33
C GLY A 115 -15.19 -11.12 -10.73
N VAL A 116 -14.33 -11.89 -10.03
CA VAL A 116 -14.25 -13.36 -10.18
C VAL A 116 -15.34 -14.01 -9.35
N ALA A 117 -15.32 -13.89 -8.03
CA ALA A 117 -16.46 -14.28 -7.22
C ALA A 117 -17.62 -13.29 -7.46
N THR A 118 -18.80 -13.79 -7.81
CA THR A 118 -20.01 -12.97 -7.94
C THR A 118 -20.59 -12.62 -6.57
N HIS A 119 -20.45 -13.52 -5.60
CA HIS A 119 -20.75 -13.28 -4.19
C HIS A 119 -19.96 -14.24 -3.31
N ILE A 120 -19.81 -13.88 -2.04
CA ILE A 120 -19.23 -14.73 -1.01
C ILE A 120 -20.19 -14.76 0.17
N GLU A 121 -20.62 -15.96 0.55
CA GLU A 121 -21.50 -16.18 1.69
C GLU A 121 -20.65 -16.40 2.95
N HIS A 122 -20.96 -15.67 4.01
CA HIS A 122 -20.33 -15.76 5.32
C HIS A 122 -21.39 -15.52 6.42
N PRO A 123 -22.31 -16.47 6.64
CA PRO A 123 -23.51 -16.24 7.46
C PRO A 123 -23.22 -15.97 8.94
N ASP A 124 -22.09 -16.48 9.43
CA ASP A 124 -21.67 -16.36 10.84
C ASP A 124 -20.65 -15.23 11.05
N ALA A 125 -20.38 -14.40 10.04
CA ALA A 125 -19.44 -13.29 10.13
C ALA A 125 -20.00 -12.02 9.48
N GLU A 126 -19.94 -10.91 10.20
CA GLU A 126 -20.21 -9.59 9.65
C GLU A 126 -18.88 -8.92 9.29
N LEU A 127 -18.70 -8.60 8.01
CA LEU A 127 -17.50 -7.92 7.54
C LEU A 127 -17.73 -6.42 7.58
N GLU A 128 -17.28 -5.79 8.66
CA GLU A 128 -17.19 -4.34 8.67
C GLU A 128 -15.95 -3.90 7.91
N ASN A 129 -16.07 -2.91 7.04
CA ASN A 129 -14.89 -2.12 6.70
C ASN A 129 -14.40 -1.55 8.03
N LEU A 130 -13.18 -1.91 8.48
CA LEU A 130 -12.59 -1.26 9.64
C LEU A 130 -12.81 0.24 9.46
N ALA A 131 -13.55 0.85 10.38
CA ALA A 131 -13.83 2.27 10.37
C ALA A 131 -12.54 3.02 10.71
N VAL A 132 -11.56 2.93 9.82
CA VAL A 132 -10.50 3.90 9.75
C VAL A 132 -11.17 5.08 9.07
N ASN A 133 -11.62 6.03 9.89
CA ASN A 133 -11.97 7.38 9.44
C ASN A 133 -11.03 7.73 8.30
N ASN A 134 -11.57 7.99 7.11
CA ASN A 134 -10.82 8.34 5.91
C ASN A 134 -9.55 9.11 6.29
N VAL A 135 -8.38 8.46 6.23
CA VAL A 135 -7.10 9.17 6.36
C VAL A 135 -6.78 9.80 5.01
N THR A 136 -7.66 10.69 4.57
CA THR A 136 -7.24 11.89 3.90
C THR A 136 -7.06 12.92 5.00
N GLY A 137 -5.87 12.94 5.61
CA GLY A 137 -5.45 14.15 6.33
C GLY A 137 -5.45 15.32 5.33
N PRO A 138 -5.71 16.56 5.77
CA PRO A 138 -5.85 17.70 4.85
C PRO A 138 -4.65 17.85 3.91
N THR A 139 -3.43 17.55 4.37
CA THR A 139 -2.20 17.54 3.58
C THR A 139 -2.21 16.48 2.47
N VAL A 140 -2.68 15.25 2.74
CA VAL A 140 -2.69 14.18 1.73
C VAL A 140 -3.79 14.42 0.69
N ASP A 141 -4.95 14.93 1.10
CA ASP A 141 -6.02 15.34 0.19
C ASP A 141 -5.55 16.48 -0.72
N TRP A 142 -4.94 17.51 -0.12
CA TRP A 142 -4.32 18.61 -0.84
C TRP A 142 -3.25 18.11 -1.83
N LEU A 143 -2.39 17.17 -1.41
CA LEU A 143 -1.34 16.62 -2.27
C LEU A 143 -1.90 15.96 -3.54
N LEU A 144 -3.01 15.23 -3.41
CA LEU A 144 -3.62 14.52 -4.53
C LEU A 144 -4.50 15.41 -5.42
N ARG A 145 -5.13 16.46 -4.86
CA ARG A 145 -6.15 17.26 -5.56
C ARG A 145 -5.69 18.64 -6.00
N GLU A 146 -4.75 19.23 -5.29
CA GLU A 146 -4.42 20.65 -5.42
C GLU A 146 -2.93 20.92 -5.61
N ALA A 147 -2.03 20.08 -5.08
CA ALA A 147 -0.59 20.34 -5.14
C ALA A 147 -0.03 20.40 -6.58
N TRP A 148 -0.69 19.76 -7.55
CA TRP A 148 -0.35 19.86 -8.98
C TRP A 148 -0.51 21.28 -9.55
N THR A 149 -1.19 22.18 -8.84
CA THR A 149 -1.32 23.59 -9.26
C THR A 149 -0.02 24.37 -9.13
N ALA A 150 0.91 23.94 -8.25
CA ALA A 150 2.23 24.52 -8.10
C ALA A 150 3.01 24.43 -9.42
N LYS A 151 3.56 25.56 -9.86
CA LYS A 151 4.25 25.70 -11.15
C LYS A 151 5.75 25.44 -11.04
N THR A 152 6.29 25.51 -9.83
CA THR A 152 7.71 25.28 -9.55
C THR A 152 7.90 24.29 -8.39
N PRO A 153 9.01 23.55 -8.36
CA PRO A 153 9.37 22.73 -7.20
C PRO A 153 9.45 23.55 -5.91
N GLU A 154 9.94 24.79 -5.98
CA GLU A 154 9.99 25.73 -4.85
C GLU A 154 8.58 26.03 -4.29
N GLU A 155 7.61 26.32 -5.16
CA GLU A 155 6.20 26.52 -4.76
C GLU A 155 5.61 25.26 -4.11
N LEU A 156 5.86 24.09 -4.70
CA LEU A 156 5.37 22.82 -4.17
C LEU A 156 5.94 22.52 -2.79
N VAL A 157 7.25 22.67 -2.62
CA VAL A 157 7.97 22.42 -1.37
C VAL A 157 7.52 23.42 -0.28
N GLY A 158 7.31 24.68 -0.64
CA GLY A 158 6.80 25.70 0.29
C GLY A 158 5.35 25.43 0.70
N ALA A 159 4.49 25.04 -0.25
CA ALA A 159 3.11 24.69 0.04
C ALA A 159 2.99 23.42 0.89
N LEU A 160 3.86 22.42 0.66
CA LEU A 160 3.95 21.22 1.48
C LEU A 160 4.35 21.55 2.93
N GLY A 161 5.38 22.38 3.12
CA GLY A 161 5.81 22.81 4.45
C GLY A 161 4.72 23.55 5.24
N ARG A 162 4.00 24.46 4.57
CA ARG A 162 2.84 25.14 5.17
C ARG A 162 1.71 24.17 5.52
N LYS A 163 1.35 23.25 4.62
CA LYS A 163 0.27 22.27 4.84
C LYS A 163 0.57 21.34 6.02
N LEU A 164 1.80 20.85 6.13
CA LEU A 164 2.24 20.04 7.27
C LEU A 164 2.13 20.83 8.59
N TYR A 165 2.51 22.11 8.60
CA TYR A 165 2.40 22.97 9.78
C TYR A 165 0.94 23.30 10.15
N GLU A 166 0.11 23.67 9.16
CA GLU A 166 -1.33 23.91 9.33
C GLU A 166 -2.05 22.69 9.93
N ASP A 167 -1.63 21.50 9.53
CA ASP A 167 -2.19 20.23 10.00
C ASP A 167 -1.61 19.78 11.37
N GLY A 168 -0.85 20.66 12.04
CA GLY A 168 -0.34 20.43 13.40
C GLY A 168 0.91 19.56 13.48
N ILE A 169 1.57 19.28 12.35
CA ILE A 169 2.84 18.55 12.32
C ILE A 169 3.96 19.54 12.66
N ALA A 170 4.67 19.27 13.75
CA ALA A 170 5.76 20.11 14.25
C ALA A 170 7.03 19.98 13.38
N VAL A 171 6.98 20.51 12.17
CA VAL A 171 8.11 20.58 11.24
C VAL A 171 8.74 21.97 11.30
N SER A 172 10.04 22.03 11.58
CA SER A 172 10.82 23.28 11.57
C SER A 172 11.57 23.48 10.24
N ARG A 173 11.92 22.39 9.56
CA ARG A 173 12.70 22.41 8.31
C ARG A 173 12.45 21.15 7.48
N ILE A 174 12.35 21.32 6.16
CA ILE A 174 12.26 20.25 5.17
C ILE A 174 13.43 20.40 4.20
N THR A 175 14.09 19.30 3.86
CA THR A 175 15.10 19.26 2.80
C THR A 175 14.75 18.16 1.81
N ILE A 176 14.52 18.55 0.56
CA ILE A 176 14.17 17.65 -0.54
C ILE A 176 15.30 17.70 -1.57
N LEU A 177 15.83 16.53 -1.92
CA LEU A 177 16.81 16.36 -2.99
C LEU A 177 16.12 15.68 -4.18
N ILE A 178 16.10 16.37 -5.31
CA ILE A 178 15.67 15.80 -6.59
C ILE A 178 16.94 15.47 -7.38
N TRP A 179 17.24 14.18 -7.50
CA TRP A 179 18.36 13.69 -8.29
C TRP A 179 18.10 13.97 -9.78
N SER A 180 19.13 14.47 -10.47
CA SER A 180 19.08 14.64 -11.91
C SER A 180 19.67 13.40 -12.59
N LEU A 181 19.08 13.00 -13.72
CA LEU A 181 19.64 11.96 -14.59
C LEU A 181 20.76 12.51 -15.50
N HIS A 182 21.09 13.80 -15.39
CA HIS A 182 22.11 14.43 -16.21
C HIS A 182 23.53 14.22 -15.61
N PRO A 183 24.51 13.76 -16.40
CA PRO A 183 25.83 13.34 -15.88
C PRO A 183 26.69 14.46 -15.26
N MET A 184 26.34 15.74 -15.46
CA MET A 184 27.04 16.91 -14.89
C MET A 184 26.27 17.68 -13.82
N ILE A 185 25.07 17.22 -13.41
CA ILE A 185 24.26 17.87 -12.37
C ILE A 185 23.86 16.81 -11.36
N ALA A 186 24.36 16.87 -10.13
CA ALA A 186 24.07 15.83 -9.13
C ALA A 186 22.59 15.82 -8.71
N GLY A 187 21.94 16.98 -8.82
CA GLY A 187 20.54 17.17 -8.52
C GLY A 187 20.24 18.60 -8.13
N ARG A 188 19.05 18.83 -7.58
CA ARG A 188 18.67 20.09 -6.94
C ARG A 188 18.19 19.81 -5.53
N ILE A 189 18.67 20.61 -4.59
CA ILE A 189 18.27 20.59 -3.19
C ILE A 189 17.34 21.76 -2.94
N PHE A 190 16.21 21.51 -2.30
CA PHE A 190 15.22 22.47 -1.86
C PHE A 190 15.15 22.43 -0.34
N ILE A 191 15.30 23.57 0.30
CA ILE A 191 15.22 23.72 1.75
C ILE A 191 14.09 24.69 2.05
N TRP A 192 13.07 24.18 2.73
CA TRP A 192 12.04 24.99 3.35
C TRP A 192 12.31 25.07 4.86
N SER A 193 12.17 26.25 5.43
CA SER A 193 12.29 26.50 6.86
C SER A 193 11.01 27.18 7.33
N ARG A 194 10.48 26.83 8.49
CA ARG A 194 9.24 27.43 9.00
C ARG A 194 9.35 28.94 9.20
N ASP A 195 10.53 29.39 9.61
CA ASP A 195 10.77 30.79 9.98
C ASP A 195 11.23 31.64 8.76
N GLU A 196 11.33 31.03 7.57
CA GLU A 196 11.73 31.69 6.32
C GLU A 196 10.61 31.51 5.28
N ASP A 197 10.00 32.60 4.80
CA ASP A 197 8.88 32.54 3.85
C ASP A 197 9.28 32.03 2.43
N GLU A 198 10.58 31.92 2.16
CA GLU A 198 11.12 31.47 0.87
C GLU A 198 11.79 30.10 0.95
N VAL A 199 11.57 29.27 -0.07
CA VAL A 199 12.29 28.00 -0.26
C VAL A 199 13.64 28.29 -0.89
N LYS A 200 14.71 27.96 -0.19
CA LYS A 200 16.08 28.04 -0.73
C LYS A 200 16.33 26.85 -1.65
N SER A 201 16.70 27.09 -2.89
CA SER A 201 17.13 26.03 -3.81
C SER A 201 18.58 26.22 -4.26
N TYR A 202 19.32 25.11 -4.35
CA TYR A 202 20.66 25.12 -4.94
C TYR A 202 20.92 23.83 -5.71
N ALA A 203 21.61 23.96 -6.84
CA ALA A 203 22.10 22.84 -7.63
C ALA A 203 23.57 22.60 -7.27
N PRO A 204 23.91 21.57 -6.48
CA PRO A 204 25.30 21.22 -6.27
C PRO A 204 25.96 20.89 -7.62
N SER A 205 26.98 21.66 -7.99
CA SER A 205 27.90 21.29 -9.07
C SER A 205 28.76 20.11 -8.61
N TYR A 206 29.18 19.26 -9.55
CA TYR A 206 30.16 18.19 -9.31
C TYR A 206 31.55 18.74 -8.88
N GLU A 207 31.77 20.06 -8.91
CA GLU A 207 33.00 20.71 -8.42
C GLU A 207 33.29 20.42 -6.94
N ASN A 208 32.29 20.01 -6.15
CA ASN A 208 32.54 19.56 -4.77
C ASN A 208 33.38 18.28 -4.69
N LEU A 209 33.43 17.46 -5.75
CA LEU A 209 34.34 16.31 -5.86
C LEU A 209 35.77 16.71 -6.24
N GLU A 210 35.98 17.94 -6.69
CA GLU A 210 37.32 18.48 -6.95
C GLU A 210 37.99 19.08 -5.72
N ARG A 211 37.27 19.14 -4.58
CA ARG A 211 37.83 19.61 -3.32
C ARG A 211 38.97 18.70 -2.86
N PRO A 212 40.03 19.25 -2.24
CA PRO A 212 41.18 18.46 -1.76
C PRO A 212 40.83 17.34 -0.79
N ALA A 213 39.65 17.40 -0.14
CA ALA A 213 39.18 16.36 0.78
C ALA A 213 38.68 15.08 0.07
N PHE A 214 38.51 15.11 -1.26
CA PHE A 214 38.01 13.99 -2.08
C PHE A 214 38.93 13.66 -3.26
N ARG A 215 40.12 14.26 -3.31
CA ARG A 215 41.21 13.91 -4.22
C ARG A 215 42.28 13.19 -3.38
N ASP A 216 42.43 11.88 -3.59
CA ASP A 216 43.58 11.12 -3.10
C ASP A 216 44.88 11.62 -3.75
#